data_AF-A0A382YAA3-F1
#
_entry.id   AF-A0A382YAA3-F1
#
_cell.length_a   1.000
_cell.length_b   1.000
_cell.length_c   1.000
_cell.angle_alpha   90.00
_cell.angle_beta   90.00
_cell.angle_gamma   90.00
#
_symmetry.space_group_name_H-M   'P 1'
#
loop_
_entity.id
_entity.type
_entity.pdbx_description
1 polymer ?
#
loop_
_entity_poly.entity_id
_entity_poly.type
_entity_poly.pdbx_seq_one_letter_code
_entity_poly.pdbx_strand_id
1 'polypeptide(L)'
;MGISASGASDNLAMRIGNLMVGNPENTTVIEMTLTGDTVLFHSNAFIALAGSKFKIDLDDKPFPFWAGTYISAGQVLTIGPTLNGARCYLCVRGGLQVKNIINSTSTHLTSGVGGLNGRILKKGDRIAFGNMDKVIQPIKSMKNYPYTDITTVRVTKGLQWDWFDNQNRK
;
A
#
# COMPACT_ATOMS: atom_id res chain seq x y z
N MET A 1 16.40 -6.04 -20.32
CA MET A 1 15.71 -6.96 -19.38
C MET A 1 14.22 -6.67 -19.45
N GLY A 2 13.40 -7.58 -19.98
CA GLY A 2 11.96 -7.38 -20.19
C GLY A 2 11.09 -7.59 -18.94
N ILE A 3 11.56 -7.16 -17.77
CA ILE A 3 10.84 -7.28 -16.49
C ILE A 3 10.22 -5.92 -16.18
N SER A 4 8.91 -5.88 -15.90
CA SER A 4 8.24 -4.64 -15.53
C SER A 4 8.69 -4.15 -14.15
N ALA A 5 8.57 -2.85 -13.88
CA ALA A 5 9.02 -2.26 -12.62
C ALA A 5 8.23 -2.75 -11.39
N SER A 6 7.04 -3.35 -11.59
CA SER A 6 6.06 -3.61 -10.51
C SER A 6 5.82 -2.33 -9.69
N GLY A 7 5.75 -2.45 -8.36
CA GLY A 7 5.55 -1.33 -7.45
C GLY A 7 4.09 -1.20 -7.02
N ALA A 8 3.82 -0.15 -6.25
CA ALA A 8 2.46 0.17 -5.84
C ALA A 8 1.65 0.67 -7.03
N SER A 9 0.41 0.20 -7.15
CA SER A 9 -0.50 0.65 -8.22
C SER A 9 -0.90 2.12 -8.05
N ASP A 10 -0.97 2.59 -6.81
CA ASP A 10 -1.15 3.99 -6.41
C ASP A 10 0.06 4.41 -5.57
N ASN A 11 1.11 4.82 -6.28
CA ASN A 11 2.35 5.25 -5.67
C ASN A 11 2.17 6.49 -4.78
N LEU A 12 1.21 7.37 -5.05
CA LEU A 12 0.98 8.57 -4.24
C LEU A 12 0.46 8.17 -2.85
N ALA A 13 -0.55 7.30 -2.80
CA ALA A 13 -1.11 6.82 -1.55
C ALA A 13 -0.06 6.06 -0.71
N MET A 14 0.71 5.18 -1.33
CA MET A 14 1.81 4.47 -0.66
C MET A 14 2.81 5.45 -0.03
N ARG A 15 3.29 6.44 -0.80
CA ARG A 15 4.31 7.40 -0.35
C ARG A 15 3.81 8.21 0.84
N ILE A 16 2.59 8.73 0.76
CA ILE A 16 1.97 9.47 1.88
C ILE A 16 1.79 8.55 3.10
N GLY A 17 1.35 7.31 2.89
CA GLY A 17 1.28 6.28 3.92
C GLY A 17 2.57 6.09 4.69
N ASN A 18 3.68 5.94 3.97
CA ASN A 18 5.02 5.85 4.55
C ASN A 18 5.41 7.11 5.34
N LEU A 19 5.14 8.30 4.80
CA LEU A 19 5.42 9.56 5.50
C LEU A 19 4.62 9.71 6.81
N MET A 20 3.39 9.20 6.88
CA MET A 20 2.56 9.23 8.10
C MET A 20 3.12 8.38 9.24
N VAL A 21 3.95 7.37 8.95
CA VAL A 21 4.64 6.56 9.97
C VAL A 21 6.09 7.00 10.20
N GLY A 22 6.56 8.01 9.46
CA GLY A 22 7.94 8.54 9.53
C GLY A 22 8.96 7.76 8.70
N ASN A 23 8.50 6.96 7.73
CA ASN A 23 9.37 6.21 6.81
C ASN A 23 9.80 7.08 5.61
N PRO A 24 10.93 6.77 4.97
CA PRO A 24 11.20 7.19 3.59
C PRO A 24 10.06 6.77 2.65
N GLU A 25 9.77 7.59 1.65
CA GLU A 25 8.59 7.45 0.79
C GLU A 25 8.43 6.07 0.12
N ASN A 26 9.55 5.44 -0.27
CA ASN A 26 9.57 4.16 -1.01
C ASN A 26 9.81 2.94 -0.11
N THR A 27 9.54 3.07 1.18
CA THR A 27 9.68 1.95 2.12
C THR A 27 8.66 0.85 1.81
N THR A 28 9.06 -0.42 1.97
CA THR A 28 8.20 -1.57 1.66
C THR A 28 6.91 -1.59 2.49
N VAL A 29 5.77 -1.76 1.84
CA VAL A 29 4.41 -1.83 2.42
C VAL A 29 3.66 -3.08 1.92
N ILE A 30 2.49 -3.36 2.49
CA ILE A 30 1.52 -4.32 1.91
C ILE A 30 0.51 -3.56 1.06
N GLU A 31 0.31 -3.98 -0.20
CA GLU A 31 -0.81 -3.54 -1.04
C GLU A 31 -1.93 -4.60 -0.98
N MET A 32 -3.15 -4.17 -0.65
CA MET A 32 -4.36 -4.99 -0.65
C MET A 32 -5.32 -4.48 -1.72
N THR A 33 -5.97 -5.40 -2.43
CA THR A 33 -6.86 -5.09 -3.57
C THR A 33 -8.26 -5.63 -3.33
N LEU A 34 -9.25 -4.73 -3.35
CA LEU A 34 -10.70 -4.94 -3.12
C LEU A 34 -11.09 -5.46 -1.73
N THR A 35 -10.33 -6.36 -1.16
CA THR A 35 -10.50 -6.90 0.20
C THR A 35 -9.14 -6.96 0.87
N GLY A 36 -9.08 -6.60 2.15
CA GLY A 36 -7.85 -6.69 2.93
C GLY A 36 -7.70 -8.01 3.68
N ASP A 37 -6.72 -8.02 4.57
CA ASP A 37 -6.34 -9.15 5.39
C ASP A 37 -6.66 -8.92 6.88
N THR A 38 -6.62 -10.00 7.65
CA THR A 38 -6.54 -9.95 9.11
C THR A 38 -5.07 -10.11 9.53
N VAL A 39 -4.53 -9.11 10.23
CA VAL A 39 -3.13 -9.01 10.60
C VAL A 39 -2.98 -9.00 12.12
N LEU A 40 -2.27 -9.98 12.67
CA LEU A 40 -1.88 -10.03 14.08
C LEU A 40 -0.49 -9.38 14.26
N PHE A 41 -0.40 -8.42 15.17
CA PHE A 41 0.88 -7.80 15.53
C PHE A 41 1.55 -8.56 16.67
N HIS A 42 2.69 -9.20 16.42
CA HIS A 42 3.44 -9.94 17.44
C HIS A 42 4.34 -9.05 18.33
N SER A 43 4.51 -7.79 17.96
CA SER A 43 5.28 -6.78 18.68
C SER A 43 4.62 -5.42 18.50
N ASN A 44 4.95 -4.47 19.39
CA ASN A 44 4.46 -3.10 19.26
C ASN A 44 4.84 -2.52 17.89
N ALA A 45 3.92 -1.76 17.30
CA ALA A 45 4.08 -1.17 15.98
C ALA A 45 3.49 0.25 15.93
N PHE A 46 3.95 1.04 14.97
CA PHE A 46 3.33 2.29 14.57
C PHE A 46 2.97 2.19 13.09
N ILE A 47 1.69 2.25 12.77
CA ILE A 47 1.18 1.95 11.42
C ILE A 47 0.32 3.09 10.87
N ALA A 48 0.13 3.08 9.56
CA ALA A 48 -0.91 3.87 8.91
C ALA A 48 -1.51 3.06 7.75
N LEU A 49 -2.79 3.30 7.49
CA LEU A 49 -3.46 2.83 6.28
C LEU A 49 -3.73 4.00 5.35
N ALA A 50 -3.48 3.80 4.05
CA ALA A 50 -3.62 4.81 3.00
C ALA A 50 -4.29 4.23 1.75
N GLY A 51 -4.73 5.10 0.84
CA GLY A 51 -5.39 4.72 -0.41
C GLY A 51 -6.91 4.83 -0.32
N SER A 52 -7.60 3.87 -0.95
CA SER A 52 -9.06 3.80 -0.96
C SER A 52 -9.59 3.36 0.41
N LYS A 53 -10.80 3.81 0.77
CA LYS A 53 -11.36 3.57 2.11
C LYS A 53 -11.88 2.13 2.21
N PHE A 54 -11.43 1.39 3.22
CA PHE A 54 -11.87 0.03 3.52
C PHE A 54 -12.63 0.02 4.85
N LYS A 55 -13.41 -1.04 5.11
CA LYS A 55 -13.90 -1.33 6.46
C LYS A 55 -12.73 -1.83 7.30
N ILE A 56 -12.35 -1.11 8.36
CA ILE A 56 -11.15 -1.43 9.14
C ILE A 56 -11.46 -1.33 10.62
N ASP A 57 -11.12 -2.41 11.35
CA ASP A 57 -11.28 -2.51 12.78
C ASP A 57 -9.96 -2.96 13.44
N LEU A 58 -9.66 -2.45 14.63
CA LEU A 58 -8.60 -2.91 15.52
C LEU A 58 -9.26 -3.46 16.79
N ASP A 59 -9.13 -4.76 17.03
CA ASP A 59 -9.83 -5.47 18.11
C ASP A 59 -11.34 -5.09 18.15
N ASP A 60 -11.99 -5.21 17.00
CA ASP A 60 -13.42 -4.92 16.76
C ASP A 60 -13.86 -3.45 16.97
N LYS A 61 -12.92 -2.51 17.06
CA LYS A 61 -13.20 -1.07 17.14
C LYS A 61 -12.76 -0.34 15.87
N PRO A 62 -13.49 0.71 15.44
CA PRO A 62 -13.13 1.46 14.25
C PRO A 62 -11.69 1.96 14.29
N PHE A 63 -10.93 1.70 13.22
CA PHE A 63 -9.56 2.15 13.10
C PHE A 63 -9.46 3.48 12.34
N PRO A 64 -8.64 4.45 12.78
CA PRO A 64 -8.46 5.71 12.06
C PRO A 64 -7.74 5.49 10.72
N PHE A 65 -8.36 5.94 9.63
CA PHE A 65 -7.79 5.86 8.29
C PHE A 65 -6.95 7.12 7.99
N TRP A 66 -5.84 6.97 7.25
CA TRP A 66 -4.87 8.04 6.95
C TRP A 66 -4.36 8.79 8.20
N ALA A 67 -4.05 8.04 9.25
CA ALA A 67 -3.40 8.55 10.44
C ALA A 67 -2.40 7.51 10.99
N GLY A 68 -1.26 8.00 11.48
CA GLY A 68 -0.30 7.18 12.22
C GLY A 68 -0.88 6.75 13.57
N THR A 69 -0.90 5.45 13.83
CA THR A 69 -1.53 4.86 15.02
C THR A 69 -0.62 3.83 15.67
N TYR A 70 -0.53 3.86 17.00
CA TYR A 70 0.19 2.85 17.78
C TYR A 70 -0.66 1.60 17.93
N ILE A 71 0.00 0.46 17.73
CA ILE A 71 -0.54 -0.88 17.91
C ILE A 71 0.31 -1.59 18.96
N SER A 72 -0.34 -2.17 19.96
CA SER A 72 0.31 -3.00 20.96
C SER A 72 0.47 -4.44 20.45
N ALA A 73 1.49 -5.13 20.94
CA ALA A 73 1.64 -6.57 20.70
C ALA A 73 0.37 -7.32 21.13
N GLY A 74 -0.07 -8.27 20.32
CA GLY A 74 -1.28 -9.08 20.52
C GLY A 74 -2.55 -8.52 19.86
N GLN A 75 -2.56 -7.25 19.43
CA GLN A 75 -3.73 -6.68 18.78
C GLN A 75 -3.89 -7.19 17.34
N VAL A 76 -5.15 -7.24 16.89
CA VAL A 76 -5.54 -7.73 15.57
C VAL A 76 -6.19 -6.61 14.77
N LEU A 77 -5.59 -6.30 13.62
CA LEU A 77 -6.13 -5.38 12.63
C LEU A 77 -6.90 -6.20 11.57
N THR A 78 -8.19 -5.95 11.44
CA THR A 78 -9.05 -6.58 10.45
C THR A 78 -9.39 -5.57 9.37
N ILE A 79 -9.01 -5.87 8.12
CA ILE A 79 -9.27 -5.03 6.96
C ILE A 79 -10.23 -5.80 6.05
N GLY A 80 -11.47 -5.37 6.01
CA GLY A 80 -12.54 -6.00 5.23
C GLY A 80 -12.56 -5.56 3.76
N PRO A 81 -13.73 -5.53 3.11
CA PRO A 81 -13.85 -5.06 1.74
C PRO A 81 -13.67 -3.54 1.62
N THR A 82 -13.34 -3.10 0.42
CA THR A 82 -13.29 -1.70 0.02
C THR A 82 -14.69 -1.09 0.02
N LEU A 83 -14.79 0.16 0.49
CA LEU A 83 -16.03 0.95 0.48
C LEU A 83 -16.10 1.88 -0.74
N ASN A 84 -14.95 2.26 -1.27
CA ASN A 84 -14.80 3.01 -2.52
C ASN A 84 -13.44 2.68 -3.15
N GLY A 85 -13.21 2.99 -4.43
CA GLY A 85 -11.93 2.70 -5.06
C GLY A 85 -11.56 1.21 -5.03
N ALA A 86 -10.26 0.89 -4.97
CA ALA A 86 -9.81 -0.49 -5.15
C ALA A 86 -8.65 -0.94 -4.27
N ARG A 87 -7.81 -0.04 -3.76
CA ARG A 87 -6.53 -0.44 -3.15
C ARG A 87 -6.22 0.29 -1.85
N CYS A 88 -5.73 -0.46 -0.88
CA CYS A 88 -5.33 0.01 0.44
C CYS A 88 -3.89 -0.42 0.73
N TYR A 89 -3.15 0.44 1.42
CA TYR A 89 -1.73 0.22 1.74
C TYR A 89 -1.53 0.20 3.25
N LEU A 90 -1.00 -0.91 3.79
CA LEU A 90 -0.56 -1.01 5.17
C LEU A 90 0.93 -0.64 5.28
N CYS A 91 1.17 0.54 5.86
CA CYS A 91 2.49 1.07 6.11
C CYS A 91 2.85 0.81 7.57
N VAL A 92 4.00 0.17 7.80
CA VAL A 92 4.52 -0.10 9.15
C VAL A 92 5.82 0.67 9.31
N ARG A 93 5.98 1.40 10.41
CA ARG A 93 7.22 2.13 10.72
C ARG A 93 8.42 1.19 10.70
N GLY A 94 9.52 1.65 10.10
CA GLY A 94 10.71 0.86 9.86
C GLY A 94 10.64 -0.06 8.63
N GLY A 95 9.45 -0.21 8.02
CA GLY A 95 9.23 -0.97 6.79
C GLY A 95 9.21 -2.48 6.98
N LEU A 96 8.65 -3.18 6.00
CA LEU A 96 8.64 -4.65 5.99
C LEU A 96 9.99 -5.21 5.52
N GLN A 97 10.49 -6.20 6.25
CA GLN A 97 11.73 -6.90 5.95
C GLN A 97 11.45 -8.04 4.97
N VAL A 98 11.76 -7.79 3.70
CA VAL A 98 11.73 -8.79 2.63
C VAL A 98 13.02 -8.70 1.84
N LYS A 99 13.35 -9.76 1.09
CA LYS A 99 14.58 -9.80 0.29
C LYS A 99 14.54 -8.72 -0.79
N ASN A 100 15.59 -7.91 -0.84
CA ASN A 100 15.82 -7.01 -1.96
C ASN A 100 16.28 -7.81 -3.19
N ILE A 101 15.59 -7.64 -4.31
CA ILE A 101 15.90 -8.27 -5.59
C ILE A 101 15.94 -7.16 -6.64
N ILE A 102 17.08 -7.00 -7.32
CA ILE A 102 17.30 -5.97 -8.34
C ILE A 102 16.96 -4.56 -7.80
N ASN A 103 17.49 -4.23 -6.62
CA ASN A 103 17.26 -2.96 -5.94
C ASN A 103 15.78 -2.64 -5.64
N SER A 104 14.91 -3.65 -5.59
CA SER A 104 13.48 -3.52 -5.31
C SER A 104 12.99 -4.59 -4.33
N THR A 105 11.93 -4.28 -3.61
CA THR A 105 11.20 -5.22 -2.74
C THR A 105 9.80 -5.55 -3.27
N SER A 106 9.41 -4.97 -4.42
CA SER A 106 8.10 -5.20 -5.03
C SER A 106 7.93 -6.63 -5.54
N THR A 107 6.71 -7.15 -5.43
CA THR A 107 6.36 -8.47 -5.97
C THR A 107 5.98 -8.36 -7.44
N HIS A 108 6.69 -9.08 -8.31
CA HIS A 108 6.30 -9.27 -9.72
C HIS A 108 5.69 -10.67 -9.87
N LEU A 109 4.35 -10.72 -9.81
CA LEU A 109 3.59 -11.98 -9.77
C LEU A 109 3.83 -12.85 -11.01
N THR A 110 3.87 -12.26 -12.20
CA THR A 110 4.02 -13.00 -13.47
C THR A 110 5.34 -13.79 -13.53
N SER A 111 6.41 -13.26 -12.94
CA SER A 111 7.71 -13.97 -12.90
C SER A 111 7.99 -14.68 -11.58
N GLY A 112 7.12 -14.54 -10.57
CA GLY A 112 7.36 -15.12 -9.25
C GLY A 112 8.56 -14.52 -8.50
N VAL A 113 8.85 -13.22 -8.66
CA VAL A 113 10.05 -12.57 -8.09
C VAL A 113 9.66 -11.46 -7.11
N GLY A 114 10.45 -11.27 -6.06
CA GLY A 114 10.33 -10.14 -5.12
C GLY A 114 9.30 -10.36 -4.01
N GLY A 115 9.12 -9.36 -3.14
CA GLY A 115 8.25 -9.44 -1.98
C GLY A 115 8.50 -10.66 -1.09
N LEU A 116 7.41 -11.25 -0.58
CA LEU A 116 7.47 -12.49 0.19
C LEU A 116 7.36 -13.69 -0.76
N ASN A 117 8.50 -14.30 -1.09
CA ASN A 117 8.58 -15.51 -1.92
C ASN A 117 7.96 -15.37 -3.32
N GLY A 118 7.90 -14.17 -3.88
CA GLY A 118 7.43 -13.94 -5.25
C GLY A 118 5.94 -14.13 -5.48
N ARG A 119 5.13 -14.16 -4.42
CA ARG A 119 3.71 -14.51 -4.49
C ARG A 119 2.82 -13.58 -3.66
N ILE A 120 1.51 -13.74 -3.83
CA ILE A 120 0.53 -13.18 -2.91
C ILE A 120 0.74 -13.73 -1.48
N LEU A 121 0.39 -12.93 -0.48
CA LEU A 121 0.38 -13.35 0.92
C LEU A 121 -0.66 -14.46 1.13
N LYS A 122 -0.39 -15.33 2.10
CA LYS A 122 -1.24 -16.45 2.49
C LYS A 122 -1.41 -16.46 4.00
N LYS A 123 -2.51 -17.05 4.46
CA LYS A 123 -2.74 -17.30 5.89
C LYS A 123 -1.53 -18.01 6.52
N GLY A 124 -1.05 -17.45 7.63
CA GLY A 124 0.09 -17.99 8.38
C GLY A 124 1.45 -17.43 7.96
N ASP A 125 1.53 -16.64 6.88
CA ASP A 125 2.75 -15.90 6.56
C ASP A 125 3.12 -14.94 7.71
N ARG A 126 4.42 -14.79 7.95
CA ARG A 126 4.99 -13.89 8.95
C ARG A 126 6.04 -13.03 8.27
N ILE A 127 5.97 -11.73 8.50
CA ILE A 127 6.91 -10.75 7.94
C ILE A 127 7.43 -9.90 9.08
N ALA A 128 8.76 -9.86 9.24
CA ALA A 128 9.37 -8.96 10.21
C ALA A 128 9.28 -7.51 9.71
N PHE A 129 9.31 -6.55 10.62
CA PHE A 129 9.36 -5.13 10.28
C PHE A 129 10.50 -4.43 11.03
N GLY A 130 10.90 -3.26 10.55
CA GLY A 130 12.02 -2.49 11.10
C GLY A 130 11.74 -1.90 12.48
N ASN A 131 12.79 -1.38 13.11
CA ASN A 131 12.70 -0.79 14.45
C ASN A 131 12.00 0.60 14.42
N MET A 132 11.29 0.95 15.49
CA MET A 132 10.62 2.24 15.69
C MET A 132 11.58 3.43 15.88
N ASP A 133 12.86 3.16 16.11
CA ASP A 133 13.86 4.19 16.48
C ASP A 133 14.40 5.02 15.31
N LYS A 134 14.20 4.60 14.05
CA LYS A 134 14.59 5.41 12.88
C LYS A 134 13.46 6.38 12.54
N VAL A 135 13.65 7.67 12.83
CA VAL A 135 12.56 8.66 12.87
C VAL A 135 12.82 9.81 11.90
N ILE A 136 12.04 9.91 10.83
CA ILE A 136 11.58 11.22 10.36
C ILE A 136 10.34 11.55 11.19
N GLN A 137 10.14 12.83 11.51
CA GLN A 137 8.94 13.29 12.20
C GLN A 137 7.69 12.88 11.40
N PRO A 138 6.79 12.06 11.96
CA PRO A 138 5.60 11.63 11.25
C PRO A 138 4.70 12.81 10.89
N ILE A 139 4.08 12.76 9.71
CA ILE A 139 2.99 13.68 9.38
C ILE A 139 1.77 13.23 10.20
N LYS A 140 1.46 13.97 11.27
CA LYS A 140 0.52 13.55 12.33
C LYS A 140 -0.88 13.21 11.82
N SER A 141 -1.36 13.91 10.80
CA SER A 141 -2.60 13.58 10.08
C SER A 141 -2.75 14.49 8.87
N MET A 142 -3.42 13.99 7.84
CA MET A 142 -3.83 14.79 6.70
C MET A 142 -5.32 15.09 6.84
N LYS A 143 -5.71 16.36 6.98
CA LYS A 143 -7.14 16.73 7.13
C LYS A 143 -7.93 16.54 5.84
N ASN A 144 -7.27 16.76 4.70
CA ASN A 144 -7.82 16.61 3.37
C ASN A 144 -6.95 15.63 2.60
N TYR A 145 -7.37 14.36 2.53
CA TYR A 145 -6.71 13.35 1.70
C TYR A 145 -6.76 13.78 0.24
N PRO A 146 -5.74 13.48 -0.58
CA PRO A 146 -5.75 13.88 -1.98
C PRO A 146 -6.97 13.28 -2.67
N TYR A 147 -7.96 14.13 -2.92
CA TYR A 147 -9.11 13.77 -3.75
C TYR A 147 -8.58 13.63 -5.16
N THR A 148 -8.56 12.39 -5.66
CA THR A 148 -8.29 12.15 -7.08
C THR A 148 -9.63 12.19 -7.78
N ASP A 149 -9.74 13.01 -8.82
CA ASP A 149 -10.90 12.94 -9.71
C ASP A 149 -10.93 11.55 -10.36
N ILE A 150 -11.91 10.75 -9.96
CA ILE A 150 -12.10 9.38 -10.46
C ILE A 150 -12.97 9.32 -11.72
N THR A 151 -13.43 10.46 -12.23
CA THR A 151 -14.32 10.54 -13.40
C THR A 151 -13.57 10.84 -14.68
N THR A 152 -12.42 11.52 -14.60
CA THR A 152 -11.67 11.98 -15.75
C THR A 152 -10.22 11.51 -15.69
N VAL A 153 -9.78 10.77 -16.71
CA VAL A 153 -8.38 10.41 -16.91
C VAL A 153 -7.86 11.13 -18.15
N ARG A 154 -6.82 11.94 -17.98
CA ARG A 154 -6.14 12.58 -19.12
C ARG A 154 -5.20 11.58 -19.78
N VAL A 155 -5.30 11.46 -21.09
CA VAL A 155 -4.46 10.58 -21.90
C VAL A 155 -3.67 11.40 -22.92
N THR A 156 -2.46 10.94 -23.26
CA THR A 156 -1.69 11.46 -24.39
C THR A 156 -1.92 10.55 -25.59
N LYS A 157 -2.12 11.14 -26.77
CA LYS A 157 -2.31 10.39 -28.02
C LYS A 157 -1.11 9.50 -28.30
N GLY A 158 -1.35 8.21 -28.50
CA GLY A 158 -0.30 7.22 -28.80
C GLY A 158 0.07 7.17 -30.28
N LEU A 159 1.08 6.37 -30.63
CA LEU A 159 1.55 6.19 -32.01
C LEU A 159 0.47 5.63 -32.95
N GLN A 160 -0.43 4.80 -32.41
CA GLN A 160 -1.55 4.19 -33.14
C GLN A 160 -2.82 5.07 -33.12
N TRP A 161 -2.74 6.31 -32.64
CA TRP A 161 -3.91 7.21 -32.58
C TRP A 161 -4.61 7.31 -33.94
N ASP A 162 -3.82 7.38 -35.01
CA ASP A 162 -4.35 7.54 -36.36
C ASP A 162 -4.85 6.24 -37.01
N TRP A 163 -4.70 5.09 -36.37
CA TRP A 163 -5.22 3.81 -36.87
C TRP A 163 -6.74 3.68 -36.70
N PHE A 164 -7.32 4.45 -35.79
CA PHE A 164 -8.75 4.47 -35.53
C PHE A 164 -9.40 5.57 -36.36
N ASP A 165 -10.65 5.38 -36.79
CA ASP A 165 -11.42 6.48 -37.39
C ASP A 165 -11.82 7.52 -36.33
N ASN A 166 -12.37 8.66 -36.77
CA ASN A 166 -12.77 9.73 -35.87
C ASN A 166 -13.92 9.34 -34.92
N GLN A 167 -14.72 8.31 -35.23
CA GLN A 167 -15.80 7.87 -34.35
C GLN A 167 -15.29 7.03 -33.19
N ASN A 168 -14.15 6.35 -33.39
CA ASN A 168 -13.51 5.47 -32.41
C ASN A 168 -12.37 6.13 -31.63
N ARG A 169 -11.93 7.34 -32.02
CA ARG A 169 -11.03 8.20 -31.24
C ARG A 169 -11.84 8.95 -30.16
N LYS A 170 -12.22 8.27 -29.07
CA LYS A 170 -12.85 8.88 -27.90
C LYS A 170 -11.89 8.98 -26.73
#